data_AF-A0A3M2C6D1-F1
#
_entry.id   AF-A0A3M2C6D1-F1
#
_cell.length_a   1.000
_cell.length_b   1.000
_cell.length_c   1.000
_cell.angle_alpha   90.00
_cell.angle_beta   90.00
_cell.angle_gamma   90.00
#
_symmetry.space_group_name_H-M   'P 1'
#
loop_
_entity.id
_entity.type
_entity.pdbx_description
1 polymer ?
#
loop_
_entity_poly.entity_id
_entity_poly.type
_entity_poly.pdbx_seq_one_letter_code
_entity_poly.pdbx_strand_id
1 'polypeptide(L)'
;SFKEAVLKLKVTPQITPDESLILDLTVSKDSVGDIIAGTPSINTRKVKTRVLVNNGETVVLGGIFEESKNHSLNKVPLLGDIPGLGYFFRNKINRSTKAELLIFVTPKILQESLGAGLK
;
A
#
# COMPACT_ATOMS: atom_id res chain seq x y z
N SER A 1 16.28 -12.96 -13.78
CA SER A 1 15.18 -12.25 -14.47
C SER A 1 14.79 -11.05 -13.64
N PHE A 2 14.74 -9.85 -14.23
CA PHE A 2 14.26 -8.64 -13.56
C PHE A 2 12.74 -8.73 -13.39
N LYS A 3 12.23 -8.35 -12.21
CA LYS A 3 10.80 -8.39 -11.88
C LYS A 3 10.39 -6.98 -11.48
N GLU A 4 9.61 -6.31 -12.33
CA GLU A 4 9.12 -4.96 -12.05
C GLU A 4 8.17 -4.97 -10.86
N ALA A 5 8.49 -4.18 -9.85
CA ALA A 5 7.59 -3.88 -8.75
C ALA A 5 6.95 -2.51 -9.03
N VAL A 6 5.70 -2.50 -9.49
CA VAL A 6 5.00 -1.29 -9.93
C VAL A 6 3.79 -0.97 -9.05
N LEU A 7 3.53 0.33 -8.87
CA LEU A 7 2.27 0.83 -8.35
C LEU A 7 1.31 1.01 -9.54
N LYS A 8 0.14 0.38 -9.48
CA LYS A 8 -0.88 0.44 -10.52
C LYS A 8 -2.23 0.83 -9.92
N LEU A 9 -2.87 1.84 -10.50
CA LEU A 9 -4.23 2.24 -10.19
C LEU A 9 -5.11 2.04 -11.43
N LYS A 10 -6.17 1.24 -11.30
CA LYS A 10 -7.21 1.08 -12.32
C LYS A 10 -8.50 1.68 -11.78
N VAL A 11 -9.14 2.52 -12.60
CA VAL A 11 -10.36 3.25 -12.24
C VAL A 11 -11.45 2.95 -13.26
N THR A 12 -12.68 2.76 -12.81
CA THR A 12 -13.86 2.67 -13.67
C THR A 12 -14.94 3.58 -13.11
N PRO A 13 -15.21 4.73 -13.74
CA PRO A 13 -16.24 5.66 -13.29
C PRO A 13 -17.62 5.28 -13.84
N GLN A 14 -18.66 5.54 -13.06
CA GLN A 14 -20.06 5.45 -13.47
C GLN A 14 -20.81 6.68 -12.96
N ILE A 15 -21.50 7.38 -13.86
CA ILE A 15 -22.34 8.55 -13.53
C ILE A 15 -23.73 8.04 -13.15
N THR A 16 -24.25 8.52 -12.02
CA THR A 16 -25.62 8.22 -11.57
C THR A 16 -26.60 9.32 -12.02
N PRO A 17 -27.92 9.07 -12.01
CA PRO A 17 -28.92 10.07 -12.44
C PRO A 17 -28.95 11.35 -11.60
N ASP A 18 -28.50 11.28 -10.35
CA ASP A 18 -28.36 12.40 -9.40
C ASP A 18 -27.00 13.13 -9.51
N GLU A 19 -26.28 12.96 -10.62
CA GLU A 19 -24.98 13.60 -10.92
C GLU A 19 -23.82 13.21 -9.96
N SER A 20 -24.03 12.20 -9.11
CA SER A 20 -22.96 11.59 -8.34
C SER A 20 -22.14 10.60 -9.19
N LEU A 21 -20.94 10.28 -8.72
CA LEU A 21 -20.00 9.39 -9.38
C LEU A 21 -19.70 8.19 -8.50
N ILE A 22 -19.97 7.00 -9.04
CA ILE A 22 -19.49 5.73 -8.48
C ILE A 22 -18.14 5.43 -9.11
N LEU A 23 -17.09 5.32 -8.31
CA LEU A 23 -15.74 4.99 -8.74
C LEU A 23 -15.37 3.59 -8.24
N ASP A 24 -15.18 2.66 -9.17
CA ASP A 24 -14.58 1.36 -8.90
C ASP A 24 -13.06 1.46 -9.04
N LEU A 25 -12.35 1.31 -7.93
CA LEU A 25 -10.92 1.55 -7.82
C LEU A 25 -10.20 0.25 -7.47
N THR A 26 -9.22 -0.13 -8.28
CA THR A 26 -8.32 -1.25 -8.03
C THR A 26 -6.90 -0.75 -7.96
N VAL A 27 -6.30 -0.85 -6.78
CA VAL A 27 -4.91 -0.45 -6.52
C VAL A 27 -4.08 -1.71 -6.35
N SER A 28 -2.94 -1.79 -7.02
CA SER A 28 -1.95 -2.85 -6.86
C SER A 28 -0.59 -2.22 -6.56
N LYS A 29 0.08 -2.66 -5.51
CA LYS A 29 1.45 -2.26 -5.17
C LYS A 29 2.29 -3.51 -5.04
N ASP A 30 3.26 -3.63 -5.92
CA ASP A 30 4.25 -4.69 -5.84
C ASP A 30 5.47 -4.19 -5.05
N SER A 31 6.08 -5.08 -4.29
CA SER A 31 7.33 -4.84 -3.55
C SER A 31 8.22 -6.07 -3.60
N VAL A 32 9.53 -5.86 -3.54
CA VAL A 32 10.49 -6.97 -3.44
C VAL A 32 10.31 -7.65 -2.08
N GLY A 33 10.00 -8.94 -2.11
CA GLY A 33 9.90 -9.80 -0.93
C GLY A 33 11.22 -10.49 -0.62
N ASP A 34 11.18 -11.46 0.29
CA ASP A 34 12.37 -12.20 0.72
C ASP A 34 13.03 -12.97 -0.44
N ILE A 35 14.35 -13.12 -0.35
CA ILE A 35 15.14 -13.89 -1.30
C ILE A 35 15.10 -15.35 -0.85
N ILE A 36 14.45 -16.20 -1.64
CA ILE A 36 14.36 -17.65 -1.39
C ILE A 36 15.22 -18.34 -2.45
N ALA A 37 16.24 -19.08 -2.02
CA ALA A 37 17.17 -19.80 -2.90
C ALA A 37 17.77 -18.94 -4.03
N GLY A 38 18.17 -17.71 -3.71
CA GLY A 38 18.78 -16.77 -4.68
C GLY A 38 17.79 -16.07 -5.62
N THR A 39 16.47 -16.31 -5.47
CA THR A 39 15.43 -15.65 -6.26
C THR A 39 14.61 -14.71 -5.37
N PRO A 40 14.52 -13.40 -5.69
CA PRO A 40 13.63 -12.49 -4.97
C PRO A 40 12.17 -12.85 -5.23
N SER A 41 11.39 -13.01 -4.15
CA SER A 41 9.94 -13.09 -4.23
C SER A 41 9.34 -11.70 -4.51
N ILE A 42 8.11 -11.65 -5.04
CA ILE A 42 7.35 -10.40 -5.18
C ILE A 42 6.19 -10.47 -4.20
N ASN A 43 6.11 -9.49 -3.31
CA ASN A 43 4.95 -9.26 -2.48
C ASN A 43 4.00 -8.31 -3.23
N THR A 44 2.88 -8.85 -3.72
CA THR A 44 1.81 -8.08 -4.38
C THR A 44 0.72 -7.74 -3.39
N ARG A 45 0.40 -6.45 -3.26
CA ARG A 45 -0.70 -5.94 -2.43
C ARG A 45 -1.79 -5.41 -3.33
N LYS A 46 -3.04 -5.83 -3.14
CA LYS A 46 -4.18 -5.40 -3.97
C LYS A 46 -5.36 -4.99 -3.12
N VAL A 47 -5.94 -3.83 -3.43
CA VAL A 47 -7.18 -3.34 -2.82
C VAL A 47 -8.19 -3.05 -3.92
N LYS A 48 -9.42 -3.49 -3.72
CA LYS A 48 -10.58 -3.12 -4.54
C LYS A 48 -11.55 -2.39 -3.66
N THR A 49 -11.92 -1.17 -4.03
CA THR A 49 -12.89 -0.37 -3.31
C THR A 49 -13.85 0.27 -4.29
N ARG A 50 -15.07 0.53 -3.82
CA ARG A 50 -16.12 1.25 -4.54
C ARG A 50 -16.49 2.45 -3.70
N VAL A 51 -16.45 3.64 -4.29
CA VAL A 51 -16.80 4.88 -3.60
C VAL A 51 -17.80 5.69 -4.38
N LEU A 52 -18.71 6.34 -3.66
CA LEU A 52 -19.64 7.33 -4.16
C LEU A 52 -19.08 8.70 -3.83
N VAL A 53 -18.93 9.56 -4.83
CA VAL A 53 -18.37 10.90 -4.66
C VAL A 53 -19.09 11.88 -5.57
N ASN A 54 -19.17 13.15 -5.19
CA ASN A 54 -19.74 14.17 -6.09
C ASN A 54 -18.71 14.67 -7.10
N ASN A 55 -19.19 15.25 -8.19
CA ASN A 55 -18.34 15.87 -9.20
C ASN A 55 -17.48 17.00 -8.59
N GLY A 56 -16.16 16.91 -8.73
CA GLY A 56 -15.22 17.90 -8.22
C GLY A 56 -14.88 17.78 -6.73
N GLU A 57 -15.57 16.91 -5.99
CA GLU A 57 -15.22 16.65 -4.59
C GLU A 57 -14.07 15.65 -4.48
N THR A 58 -13.24 15.83 -3.45
CA THR A 58 -12.11 14.92 -3.19
C THR A 58 -12.49 13.94 -2.10
N VAL A 59 -12.46 12.65 -2.42
CA VAL A 59 -12.60 11.59 -1.42
C VAL A 59 -11.21 11.10 -0.98
N VAL A 60 -11.07 10.86 0.31
CA VAL A 60 -9.90 10.20 0.88
C VAL A 60 -10.24 8.73 1.08
N LEU A 61 -9.53 7.87 0.37
CA LEU A 61 -9.60 6.43 0.54
C LEU A 61 -8.52 6.06 1.56
N GLY A 62 -8.92 5.91 2.81
CA GLY A 62 -8.06 5.33 3.84
C GLY A 62 -7.61 3.94 3.40
N GLY A 63 -6.31 3.67 3.42
CA GLY A 63 -5.71 2.47 2.85
C GLY A 63 -4.82 1.70 3.84
N ILE A 64 -4.77 0.39 3.60
CA ILE A 64 -3.82 -0.65 4.04
C ILE A 64 -2.90 -0.22 5.19
N PHE A 65 -3.22 -0.65 6.41
CA PHE A 65 -2.35 -0.53 7.58
C PHE A 65 -1.33 -1.68 7.59
N GLU A 66 -0.04 -1.37 7.48
CA GLU A 66 1.04 -2.35 7.63
C GLU A 66 1.90 -2.03 8.84
N GLU A 67 1.88 -2.93 9.82
CA GLU A 67 2.83 -2.94 10.93
C GLU A 67 3.64 -4.24 10.86
N SER A 68 4.93 -4.13 10.50
CA SER A 68 5.87 -5.24 10.58
C SER A 68 6.69 -5.12 11.86
N LYS A 69 6.55 -6.10 12.76
CA LYS A 69 7.34 -6.24 13.99
C LYS A 69 8.29 -7.42 13.84
N ASN A 70 9.57 -7.13 13.65
CA ASN A 70 10.63 -8.13 13.61
C ASN A 70 11.40 -8.14 14.92
N HIS A 71 11.31 -9.25 15.65
CA HIS A 71 12.07 -9.51 16.86
C HIS A 71 13.12 -10.57 16.57
N SER A 72 14.41 -10.20 16.62
CA SER A 72 15.52 -11.12 16.50
C SER A 72 16.30 -11.14 17.82
N LEU A 73 16.57 -12.35 18.32
CA LEU A 73 17.34 -12.56 19.54
C LEU A 73 18.52 -13.46 19.20
N ASN A 74 19.72 -12.89 19.21
CA ASN A 74 20.96 -13.64 19.11
C ASN A 74 21.49 -13.85 20.53
N LYS A 75 21.68 -15.10 20.96
CA LYS A 75 22.23 -15.41 22.29
C LYS A 75 23.32 -16.47 22.21
N VAL A 76 24.30 -16.38 23.11
CA VAL A 76 25.29 -17.45 23.30
C VAL A 76 24.59 -18.63 24.01
N PRO A 77 24.68 -19.87 23.49
CA PRO A 77 24.14 -21.06 24.16
C PRO A 77 24.71 -21.21 25.59
N LEU A 78 23.91 -21.73 26.53
CA LEU A 78 24.14 -21.76 27.99
C LEU A 78 24.20 -20.37 28.66
N LEU A 79 25.11 -19.49 28.25
CA LEU A 79 25.39 -18.23 28.97
C LEU A 79 24.26 -17.20 28.83
N GLY A 80 23.55 -17.19 27.70
CA GLY A 80 22.44 -16.26 27.44
C GLY A 80 21.18 -16.51 28.27
N ASP A 81 21.07 -17.67 28.91
CA ASP A 81 19.91 -18.09 29.72
C ASP A 81 20.14 -17.92 31.23
N ILE A 82 21.34 -17.48 31.65
CA ILE A 82 21.66 -17.25 33.06
C ILE A 82 20.88 -16.00 33.56
N PRO A 83 20.06 -16.12 34.61
CA PRO A 83 19.38 -14.95 35.19
C PRO A 83 20.40 -13.94 35.74
N GLY A 84 20.15 -12.65 35.49
CA GLY A 84 21.08 -11.57 35.81
C GLY A 84 22.18 -11.38 34.76
N LEU A 85 23.11 -12.34 34.63
CA LEU A 85 24.30 -12.22 33.79
C LEU A 85 24.04 -12.45 32.29
N GLY A 86 23.00 -13.18 31.92
CA GLY A 86 22.69 -13.52 30.53
C GLY A 86 22.36 -12.32 29.63
N TYR A 87 22.11 -11.14 30.21
CA TYR A 87 21.94 -9.90 29.45
C TYR A 87 23.19 -9.50 28.66
N PHE A 88 24.39 -9.74 29.19
CA PHE A 88 25.65 -9.42 28.51
C PHE A 88 25.99 -10.40 27.37
N PHE A 89 25.34 -11.56 27.34
CA PHE A 89 25.56 -12.64 26.37
C PHE A 89 24.40 -12.81 25.38
N ARG A 90 23.51 -11.82 25.31
CA ARG A 90 22.40 -11.76 24.35
C ARG A 90 22.33 -10.40 23.67
N ASN A 91 22.01 -10.41 22.38
CA ASN A 91 21.72 -9.23 21.58
C ASN A 91 20.29 -9.32 21.07
N LYS A 92 19.45 -8.34 21.43
CA LYS A 92 18.06 -8.23 20.98
C LYS A 92 17.95 -7.13 19.94
N ILE A 93 17.58 -7.48 18.73
CA ILE A 93 17.31 -6.55 17.64
C ILE A 93 15.80 -6.45 17.48
N ASN A 94 15.24 -5.27 17.73
CA ASN A 94 13.84 -4.96 17.45
C ASN A 94 13.80 -4.02 16.25
N ARG A 95 13.14 -4.44 15.18
CA ARG A 95 12.88 -3.59 14.00
C ARG A 95 11.37 -3.48 13.82
N SER A 96 10.86 -2.25 13.87
CA SER A 96 9.48 -1.93 13.53
C SER A 96 9.48 -1.12 12.23
N THR A 97 8.64 -1.52 11.29
CA THR A 97 8.44 -0.78 10.04
C THR A 97 6.96 -0.56 9.85
N LYS A 98 6.59 0.72 9.69
CA LYS A 98 5.22 1.17 9.46
C LYS A 98 5.11 1.78 8.07
N ALA A 99 4.13 1.33 7.29
CA ALA A 99 3.84 1.91 5.98
C ALA A 99 2.35 2.26 5.90
N GLU A 100 2.05 3.47 5.46
CA GLU A 100 0.68 3.98 5.27
C GLU A 100 0.51 4.43 3.82
N LEU A 101 -0.56 3.97 3.17
CA LEU A 101 -0.90 4.39 1.81
C LEU A 101 -2.24 5.11 1.84
N LEU A 102 -2.20 6.42 1.59
CA LEU A 102 -3.39 7.26 1.42
C LEU A 102 -3.60 7.54 -0.06
N ILE A 103 -4.85 7.43 -0.51
CA ILE A 103 -5.22 7.66 -1.90
C ILE A 103 -6.30 8.73 -1.94
N PHE A 104 -6.01 9.82 -2.64
CA PHE A 104 -6.91 10.94 -2.85
C PHE A 104 -7.44 10.88 -4.28
N VAL A 105 -8.76 10.94 -4.44
CA VAL A 105 -9.38 10.91 -5.76
C VAL A 105 -10.38 12.04 -5.88
N THR A 106 -10.21 12.85 -6.93
CA THR A 106 -11.07 13.99 -7.26
C THR A 106 -11.55 13.80 -8.68
N PRO A 107 -12.75 13.27 -8.93
CA PRO A 107 -13.21 13.12 -10.29
C PRO A 107 -13.76 14.44 -10.84
N LYS A 108 -13.74 14.55 -12.17
CA LYS A 108 -14.29 15.71 -12.89
C LYS A 108 -15.09 15.21 -14.09
N ILE A 109 -16.39 15.51 -14.10
CA ILE A 109 -17.27 15.31 -15.26
C ILE A 109 -16.93 16.40 -16.26
N LEU A 110 -16.50 16.00 -17.46
CA LEU A 110 -16.29 16.91 -18.57
C LEU A 110 -17.60 16.97 -19.38
N GLN A 111 -18.26 18.13 -19.37
CA GLN A 111 -19.28 18.42 -20.36
C GLN A 111 -18.55 18.92 -21.61
N GLU A 112 -18.86 18.33 -22.76
CA GLU A 112 -18.35 18.81 -24.04
C GLU A 112 -18.90 20.22 -24.25
N SER A 113 -18.12 21.24 -23.91
CA SER A 113 -18.49 22.58 -24.30
C SER A 113 -18.37 22.64 -25.81
N LEU A 114 -19.47 23.01 -26.48
CA LEU A 114 -19.45 23.58 -27.83
C LEU A 114 -18.65 24.91 -27.80
N GLY A 115 -17.36 24.81 -27.54
CA GLY A 115 -16.42 25.90 -27.33
C GLY A 115 -15.07 25.63 -28.01
N ALA A 116 -14.91 24.51 -28.71
CA ALA A 116 -13.93 24.39 -29.80
C ALA A 116 -14.48 25.04 -31.07
N GLY A 117 -14.97 26.28 -30.94
CA GLY A 117 -15.24 27.16 -32.06
C GLY A 117 -13.93 27.78 -32.51
N LEU A 118 -13.54 27.48 -33.75
CA LEU A 118 -12.67 28.28 -34.61
C LEU A 118 -11.27 28.60 -34.07
N LYS A 119 -10.28 27.82 -34.50
CA LYS A 119 -9.05 28.29 -35.13
C LYS A 119 -8.42 27.18 -35.97
#